data_AF-A0A8T6G1E7-F1
#
_entry.id   AF-A0A8T6G1E7-F1
#
_cell.length_a   1.000
_cell.length_b   1.000
_cell.length_c   1.000
_cell.angle_alpha   90.00
_cell.angle_beta   90.00
_cell.angle_gamma   90.00
#
_symmetry.space_group_name_H-M   'P 1'
#
loop_
_entity.id
_entity.type
_entity.pdbx_description
1 polymer ?
#
loop_
_entity_poly.entity_id
_entity_poly.type
_entity_poly.pdbx_seq_one_letter_code
_entity_poly.pdbx_strand_id
1 'polypeptide(L)'
;MVKFQRGFKARANDIALGLRKQAGLAQTAPLDPRDVFQRLSIQIVPLSQFLRACPTGTQALLSNSGRFSAMLLPVGQGKRIVIHNDSHSSRRQVSNLAHELAHVLLVHAAEVVCTGDLSRRADSLVEAEAAYLGGCILVPNEAAYRIAFSGLDSHTAAKSYGVSEEMITYRLRMSGALKRAQRSA
;
A
#
# COMPACT_ATOMS: atom_id res chain seq x y z
N MET A 1 -13.82 -2.71 15.40
CA MET A 1 -13.00 -1.64 14.79
C MET A 1 -11.65 -1.64 15.48
N VAL A 2 -10.55 -1.83 14.74
CA VAL A 2 -9.20 -1.84 15.31
C VAL A 2 -8.87 -0.46 15.88
N LYS A 3 -8.29 -0.42 17.09
CA LYS A 3 -7.91 0.83 17.76
C LYS A 3 -6.40 1.02 17.65
N PHE A 4 -5.98 2.01 16.87
CA PHE A 4 -4.57 2.38 16.78
C PHE A 4 -4.08 3.05 18.07
N GLN A 5 -2.78 2.90 18.33
CA GLN A 5 -2.12 3.70 19.35
C GLN A 5 -2.26 5.21 19.04
N ARG A 6 -2.37 6.02 20.10
CA ARG A 6 -2.45 7.47 19.94
C ARG A 6 -1.22 7.99 19.18
N GLY A 7 -1.46 8.83 18.18
CA GLY A 7 -0.39 9.40 17.34
C GLY A 7 0.02 8.55 16.14
N PHE A 8 -0.38 7.28 16.06
CA PHE A 8 -0.02 6.41 14.92
C PHE A 8 -0.40 7.02 13.57
N LYS A 9 -1.64 7.51 13.43
CA LYS A 9 -2.12 8.09 12.17
C LYS A 9 -1.31 9.30 11.71
N ALA A 10 -0.83 10.12 12.65
CA ALA A 10 0.04 11.26 12.36
C ALA A 10 1.41 10.76 11.90
N ARG A 11 2.04 9.84 12.66
CA ARG A 11 3.32 9.22 12.30
C ARG A 11 3.26 8.54 10.93
N ALA A 12 2.16 7.87 10.60
CA ALA A 12 1.98 7.22 9.30
C ALA A 12 1.97 8.25 8.14
N ASN A 13 1.36 9.42 8.35
CA ASN A 13 1.43 10.51 7.38
C ASN A 13 2.85 11.09 7.29
N ASP A 14 3.52 11.28 8.43
CA ASP A 14 4.89 11.80 8.47
C ASP A 14 5.87 10.89 7.73
N ILE A 15 5.73 9.57 7.86
CA ILE A 15 6.49 8.58 7.07
C ILE A 15 6.23 8.79 5.58
N ALA A 16 4.97 8.90 5.15
CA ALA A 16 4.62 9.10 3.74
C ALA A 16 5.16 10.42 3.16
N LEU A 17 5.24 11.48 3.98
CA LEU A 17 5.88 12.75 3.61
C LEU A 17 7.40 12.63 3.57
N GLY A 18 7.99 11.89 4.51
CA GLY A 18 9.42 11.58 4.53
C GLY A 18 9.87 10.87 3.26
N LEU A 19 9.10 9.87 2.79
CA LEU A 19 9.38 9.16 1.53
C LEU A 19 9.39 10.11 0.32
N ARG A 20 8.43 11.05 0.26
CA ARG A 20 8.38 12.07 -0.81
C ARG A 20 9.57 13.00 -0.74
N LYS A 21 9.90 13.49 0.46
CA LYS A 21 11.07 14.34 0.69
C LYS A 21 12.36 13.67 0.23
N GLN A 22 12.57 12.40 0.60
CA GLN A 22 13.72 11.60 0.16
C GLN A 22 13.78 11.41 -1.36
N ALA A 23 12.63 11.36 -2.02
CA ALA A 23 12.52 11.26 -3.47
C ALA A 23 12.58 12.62 -4.20
N GLY A 24 12.75 13.74 -3.48
CA GLY A 24 12.70 15.09 -4.08
C GLY A 24 11.32 15.49 -4.60
N LEU A 25 10.26 14.83 -4.13
CA LEU A 25 8.88 15.05 -4.56
C LEU A 25 8.17 16.08 -3.68
N ALA A 26 7.25 16.83 -4.28
CA ALA A 26 6.32 17.67 -3.53
C ALA A 26 5.45 16.80 -2.60
N GLN A 27 5.02 17.37 -1.45
CA GLN A 27 4.21 16.66 -0.45
C GLN A 27 2.88 16.11 -1.01
N THR A 28 2.39 16.71 -2.08
CA THR A 28 1.14 16.32 -2.76
C THR A 28 1.37 15.45 -3.99
N ALA A 29 2.61 15.23 -4.41
CA ALA A 29 2.91 14.46 -5.61
C ALA A 29 2.57 12.97 -5.41
N PRO A 30 2.19 12.26 -6.48
CA PRO A 30 2.10 10.80 -6.44
C PRO A 30 3.48 10.19 -6.18
N LEU A 31 3.49 9.01 -5.56
CA LEU A 31 4.68 8.23 -5.30
C LEU A 31 4.39 6.78 -5.70
N ASP A 32 5.24 6.18 -6.53
CA ASP A 32 5.16 4.74 -6.82
C ASP A 32 5.93 3.96 -5.73
N PRO A 33 5.29 3.02 -5.02
CA PRO A 33 5.98 2.16 -4.05
C PRO A 33 7.17 1.39 -4.65
N ARG A 34 7.16 1.10 -5.96
CA ARG A 34 8.26 0.41 -6.66
C ARG A 34 9.58 1.16 -6.53
N ASP A 35 9.55 2.48 -6.66
CA ASP A 35 10.74 3.33 -6.53
C ASP A 35 11.34 3.23 -5.12
N VAL A 36 10.48 3.11 -4.11
CA VAL A 36 10.93 2.96 -2.71
C VAL A 36 11.56 1.59 -2.50
N PHE A 37 10.93 0.52 -2.99
CA PHE A 37 11.51 -0.83 -2.91
C PHE A 37 12.87 -0.91 -3.59
N GLN A 38 13.01 -0.30 -4.77
CA GLN A 38 14.28 -0.22 -5.48
C GLN A 38 15.36 0.48 -4.63
N ARG A 39 15.06 1.63 -4.01
CA ARG A 39 15.99 2.33 -3.11
C ARG A 39 16.36 1.50 -1.87
N LEU A 40 15.43 0.69 -1.37
CA LEU A 40 15.67 -0.23 -0.26
C LEU A 40 16.40 -1.51 -0.68
N SER A 41 16.76 -1.66 -1.96
CA SER A 41 17.36 -2.88 -2.52
C SER A 41 16.50 -4.14 -2.25
N ILE A 42 15.18 -3.98 -2.18
CA ILE A 42 14.21 -5.07 -2.06
C ILE A 42 13.66 -5.35 -3.45
N GLN A 43 13.92 -6.56 -3.95
CA GLN A 43 13.46 -6.95 -5.28
C GLN A 43 11.95 -7.23 -5.26
N ILE A 44 11.24 -6.70 -6.26
CA ILE A 44 9.86 -7.06 -6.56
C ILE A 44 9.88 -8.16 -7.61
N VAL A 45 9.26 -9.30 -7.30
CA VAL A 45 9.23 -10.49 -8.13
C VAL A 45 7.77 -10.78 -8.52
N PRO A 46 7.42 -10.80 -9.81
CA PRO A 46 6.08 -11.17 -10.23
C PRO A 46 5.83 -12.66 -9.95
N LEU A 47 4.64 -12.98 -9.44
CA LEU A 47 4.25 -14.36 -9.15
C LEU A 47 4.31 -15.23 -10.40
N SER A 48 4.00 -14.68 -11.58
CA SER A 48 4.11 -15.39 -12.86
C SER A 48 5.52 -15.91 -13.17
N GLN A 49 6.58 -15.34 -12.59
CA GLN A 49 7.95 -15.84 -12.77
C GLN A 49 8.14 -17.27 -12.24
N PHE A 50 7.30 -17.71 -11.31
CA PHE A 50 7.35 -19.05 -10.73
C PHE A 50 6.60 -20.11 -11.56
N LEU A 51 5.94 -19.74 -12.67
CA LEU A 51 5.18 -20.67 -13.51
C LEU A 51 6.01 -21.84 -14.04
N ARG A 52 7.30 -21.62 -14.36
CA ARG A 52 8.17 -22.70 -14.84
C ARG A 52 8.59 -23.65 -13.73
N ALA A 53 8.86 -23.12 -12.55
CA ALA A 53 9.37 -23.90 -11.41
C ALA A 53 8.24 -24.62 -10.65
N CYS A 54 7.08 -24.00 -10.52
CA CYS A 54 5.91 -24.55 -9.83
C CYS A 54 4.62 -24.22 -10.59
N PRO A 55 4.33 -24.90 -11.72
CA PRO A 55 3.22 -24.53 -12.59
C PRO A 55 1.85 -24.59 -11.90
N THR A 56 1.50 -25.73 -11.29
CA THR A 56 0.18 -25.96 -10.70
C THR A 56 -0.12 -25.01 -9.54
N GLY A 57 0.84 -24.85 -8.60
CA GLY A 57 0.68 -23.96 -7.46
C GLY A 57 0.60 -22.49 -7.88
N THR A 58 1.47 -22.07 -8.79
CA THR A 58 1.50 -20.68 -9.29
C THR A 58 0.20 -20.36 -10.06
N GLN A 59 -0.28 -21.25 -10.92
CA GLN A 59 -1.56 -21.05 -11.63
C GLN A 59 -2.74 -20.97 -10.67
N ALA A 60 -2.79 -21.79 -9.61
CA ALA A 60 -3.86 -21.72 -8.62
C ALA A 60 -3.90 -20.35 -7.92
N LEU A 61 -2.74 -19.78 -7.58
CA LEU A 61 -2.63 -18.47 -6.94
C LEU A 61 -2.92 -17.31 -7.92
N LEU A 62 -2.47 -17.41 -9.17
CA LEU A 62 -2.74 -16.39 -10.20
C LEU A 62 -4.22 -16.32 -10.57
N SER A 63 -4.88 -17.48 -10.72
CA SER A 63 -6.28 -17.60 -11.14
C SER A 63 -7.27 -17.29 -10.01
N ASN A 64 -6.90 -17.57 -8.76
CA ASN A 64 -7.68 -17.19 -7.59
C ASN A 64 -7.08 -15.94 -6.93
N SER A 65 -7.21 -14.82 -7.62
CA SER A 65 -6.61 -13.54 -7.24
C SER A 65 -7.04 -13.02 -5.85
N GLY A 66 -8.16 -13.52 -5.31
CA GLY A 66 -8.59 -13.26 -3.94
C GLY A 66 -7.76 -13.95 -2.85
N ARG A 67 -6.97 -14.98 -3.21
CA ARG A 67 -6.16 -15.76 -2.26
C ARG A 67 -4.72 -15.27 -2.10
N PHE A 68 -4.20 -14.52 -3.07
CA PHE A 68 -2.85 -13.99 -2.95
C PHE A 68 -2.69 -12.67 -3.71
N SER A 69 -2.16 -11.68 -3.01
CA SER A 69 -2.03 -10.31 -3.50
C SER A 69 -0.56 -9.90 -3.57
N ALA A 70 0.14 -9.95 -2.44
CA ALA A 70 1.58 -9.79 -2.36
C ALA A 70 2.07 -10.37 -1.02
N MET A 71 3.37 -10.58 -0.89
CA MET A 71 4.01 -10.99 0.35
C MET A 71 5.50 -10.65 0.35
N LEU A 72 5.98 -10.05 1.42
CA LEU A 72 7.39 -9.90 1.74
C LEU A 72 7.98 -11.22 2.26
N LEU A 73 9.06 -11.71 1.63
CA LEU A 73 9.75 -12.93 2.00
C LEU A 73 11.24 -12.69 2.29
N PRO A 74 11.79 -13.24 3.38
CA PRO A 74 13.23 -13.32 3.56
C PRO A 74 13.84 -14.39 2.63
N VAL A 75 14.95 -14.08 1.97
CA VAL A 75 15.64 -15.01 1.03
C VAL A 75 17.05 -15.39 1.48
N GLY A 76 17.33 -15.24 2.79
CA GLY A 76 18.64 -15.50 3.39
C GLY A 76 19.59 -14.30 3.34
N GLN A 77 20.68 -14.35 4.12
CA GLN A 77 21.70 -13.29 4.20
C GLN A 77 21.15 -11.88 4.50
N GLY A 78 20.05 -11.80 5.27
CA GLY A 78 19.38 -10.53 5.58
C GLY A 78 18.63 -9.89 4.40
N LYS A 79 18.60 -10.52 3.23
CA LYS A 79 17.90 -10.02 2.05
C LYS A 79 16.41 -10.36 2.11
N ARG A 80 15.61 -9.49 1.48
CA ARG A 80 14.16 -9.65 1.34
C ARG A 80 13.75 -9.44 -0.10
N ILE A 81 12.71 -10.14 -0.51
CA ILE A 81 12.01 -9.91 -1.78
C ILE A 81 10.53 -9.68 -1.49
N VAL A 82 9.84 -9.00 -2.39
CA VAL A 82 8.38 -8.96 -2.41
C VAL A 82 7.93 -9.79 -3.59
N ILE A 83 7.14 -10.84 -3.35
CA ILE A 83 6.41 -11.52 -4.41
C ILE A 83 5.06 -10.82 -4.53
N HIS A 84 4.67 -10.41 -5.74
CA HIS A 84 3.34 -9.83 -5.96
C HIS A 84 2.60 -10.57 -7.06
N ASN A 85 1.28 -10.68 -6.90
CA ASN A 85 0.43 -11.25 -7.94
C ASN A 85 0.23 -10.21 -9.05
N ASP A 86 0.92 -10.44 -10.16
CA ASP A 86 0.92 -9.60 -11.36
C ASP A 86 -0.30 -9.82 -12.27
N SER A 87 -1.21 -10.74 -11.93
CA SER A 87 -2.52 -10.87 -12.60
C SER A 87 -3.55 -9.82 -12.14
N HIS A 88 -3.28 -9.13 -11.01
CA HIS A 88 -4.12 -8.04 -10.52
C HIS A 88 -4.07 -6.82 -11.45
N SER A 89 -5.11 -5.99 -11.41
CA SER A 89 -5.08 -4.70 -12.10
C SER A 89 -3.93 -3.83 -11.60
N SER A 90 -3.38 -2.95 -12.45
CA SER A 90 -2.23 -2.11 -12.09
C SER A 90 -2.46 -1.30 -10.82
N ARG A 91 -3.69 -0.80 -10.61
CA ARG A 91 -4.10 -0.07 -9.39
C ARG A 91 -4.07 -0.96 -8.15
N ARG A 92 -4.56 -2.21 -8.27
CA ARG A 92 -4.53 -3.19 -7.17
C ARG A 92 -3.10 -3.60 -6.84
N GLN A 93 -2.25 -3.80 -7.85
CA GLN A 93 -0.83 -4.07 -7.63
C GLN A 93 -0.15 -2.92 -6.86
N VAL A 94 -0.37 -1.66 -7.24
CA VAL A 94 0.16 -0.49 -6.53
C VAL A 94 -0.31 -0.47 -5.07
N SER A 95 -1.60 -0.75 -4.83
CA SER A 95 -2.14 -0.85 -3.46
C SER A 95 -1.48 -1.96 -2.64
N ASN A 96 -1.29 -3.14 -3.23
CA ASN A 96 -0.67 -4.27 -2.55
C ASN A 96 0.80 -3.97 -2.24
N LEU A 97 1.54 -3.38 -3.18
CA LEU A 97 2.93 -3.00 -2.96
C LEU A 97 3.06 -1.92 -1.87
N ALA A 98 2.15 -0.94 -1.82
CA ALA A 98 2.14 0.04 -0.74
C ALA A 98 1.87 -0.59 0.64
N HIS A 99 1.02 -1.62 0.70
CA HIS A 99 0.75 -2.40 1.91
C HIS A 99 2.01 -3.15 2.38
N GLU A 100 2.66 -3.89 1.48
CA GLU A 100 3.93 -4.59 1.81
C GLU A 100 5.04 -3.61 2.23
N LEU A 101 5.11 -2.44 1.57
CA LEU A 101 6.07 -1.40 1.92
C LEU A 101 5.81 -0.86 3.34
N ALA A 102 4.54 -0.75 3.72
CA ALA A 102 4.18 -0.34 5.08
C ALA A 102 4.66 -1.37 6.13
N HIS A 103 4.55 -2.67 5.86
CA HIS A 103 5.13 -3.70 6.74
C HIS A 103 6.66 -3.53 6.88
N VAL A 104 7.36 -3.24 5.78
CA VAL A 104 8.82 -2.98 5.82
C VAL A 104 9.14 -1.77 6.70
N LEU A 105 8.44 -0.64 6.49
CA LEU A 105 8.72 0.62 7.17
C LEU A 105 8.35 0.61 8.66
N LEU A 106 7.30 -0.13 9.02
CA LEU A 106 6.90 -0.32 10.42
C LEU A 106 7.68 -1.44 11.12
N VAL A 107 8.61 -2.10 10.40
CA VAL A 107 9.40 -3.23 10.90
C VAL A 107 8.48 -4.33 11.45
N HIS A 108 7.33 -4.54 10.82
CA HIS A 108 6.46 -5.65 11.14
C HIS A 108 7.19 -6.95 10.86
N ALA A 109 7.03 -7.93 11.75
CA ALA A 109 7.53 -9.28 11.47
C ALA A 109 6.93 -9.75 10.14
N ALA A 110 7.73 -10.41 9.31
CA ALA A 110 7.23 -11.05 8.10
C ALA A 110 6.36 -12.25 8.53
N GLU A 111 5.11 -11.98 8.88
CA GLU A 111 4.13 -13.02 9.05
C GLU A 111 3.69 -13.46 7.65
N VAL A 112 3.86 -14.74 7.36
CA VAL A 112 3.40 -15.35 6.12
C VAL A 112 1.86 -15.25 6.09
N VAL A 113 1.33 -14.24 5.41
CA VAL A 113 -0.11 -14.08 5.16
C VAL A 113 -0.46 -14.83 3.87
N CYS A 114 -0.65 -16.14 3.98
CA CYS A 114 -1.27 -16.94 2.93
C CYS A 114 -2.79 -16.86 3.08
N THR A 115 -3.47 -15.98 2.34
CA THR A 115 -4.94 -15.88 2.42
C THR A 115 -5.62 -17.03 1.68
N GLY A 116 -6.25 -17.94 2.41
CA GLY A 116 -7.16 -18.95 1.84
C GLY A 116 -7.13 -20.27 2.58
N ASP A 117 -7.37 -20.27 3.89
CA ASP A 117 -7.47 -21.46 4.76
C ASP A 117 -6.16 -22.02 5.35
N LEU A 118 -5.21 -21.14 5.70
CA LEU A 118 -4.16 -21.44 6.69
C LEU A 118 -4.07 -20.28 7.69
N SER A 119 -4.91 -20.38 8.72
CA SER A 119 -5.15 -19.41 9.78
C SER A 119 -3.95 -19.24 10.72
N ARG A 120 -2.91 -18.54 10.27
CA ARG A 120 -2.14 -17.70 11.20
C ARG A 120 -2.85 -16.36 11.23
N ARG A 121 -3.47 -16.04 12.37
CA ARG A 121 -4.07 -14.72 12.60
C ARG A 121 -2.94 -13.71 12.49
N ALA A 122 -2.79 -13.07 11.33
CA ALA A 122 -2.08 -11.81 11.25
C ALA A 122 -2.70 -10.91 12.32
N ASP A 123 -1.88 -10.31 13.17
CA ASP A 123 -2.40 -9.41 14.20
C ASP A 123 -3.24 -8.34 13.49
N SER A 124 -4.53 -8.30 13.80
CA SER A 124 -5.48 -7.38 13.19
C SER A 124 -5.03 -5.92 13.33
N LEU A 125 -4.22 -5.60 14.36
CA LEU A 125 -3.60 -4.31 14.51
C LEU A 125 -2.50 -4.08 13.47
N VAL A 126 -1.57 -5.03 13.32
CA VAL A 126 -0.45 -5.00 12.36
C VAL A 126 -0.97 -4.79 10.93
N GLU A 127 -1.98 -5.55 10.52
CA GLU A 127 -2.60 -5.41 9.19
C GLU A 127 -3.32 -4.07 9.01
N ALA A 128 -4.01 -3.59 10.05
CA ALA A 128 -4.68 -2.31 10.00
C ALA A 128 -3.69 -1.14 9.95
N GLU A 129 -2.56 -1.25 10.63
CA GLU A 129 -1.48 -0.27 10.60
C GLU A 129 -0.81 -0.23 9.22
N ALA A 130 -0.50 -1.40 8.65
CA ALA A 130 0.02 -1.51 7.29
C ALA A 130 -0.95 -0.94 6.25
N ALA A 131 -2.24 -1.27 6.34
CA ALA A 131 -3.25 -0.74 5.43
C ALA A 131 -3.40 0.80 5.55
N TYR A 132 -3.36 1.34 6.76
CA TYR A 132 -3.46 2.79 6.98
C TYR A 132 -2.24 3.53 6.44
N LEU A 133 -1.02 3.04 6.74
CA LEU A 133 0.21 3.63 6.22
C LEU A 133 0.31 3.46 4.70
N GLY A 134 -0.03 2.30 4.15
CA GLY A 134 -0.08 2.07 2.70
C GLY A 134 -0.98 3.08 1.98
N GLY A 135 -2.15 3.37 2.56
CA GLY A 135 -3.02 4.44 2.08
C GLY A 135 -2.38 5.84 2.17
N CYS A 136 -1.62 6.14 3.23
CA CYS A 136 -0.90 7.41 3.37
C CYS A 136 0.25 7.53 2.35
N ILE A 137 0.99 6.45 2.10
CA ILE A 137 2.07 6.38 1.10
C ILE A 137 1.52 6.80 -0.27
N LEU A 138 0.37 6.24 -0.66
CA LEU A 138 -0.26 6.54 -1.93
C LEU A 138 -0.89 7.94 -1.97
N VAL A 139 -1.68 8.30 -0.95
CA VAL A 139 -2.38 9.59 -0.87
C VAL A 139 -2.23 10.17 0.54
N PRO A 140 -1.22 11.04 0.77
CA PRO A 140 -1.01 11.68 2.06
C PRO A 140 -2.14 12.68 2.36
N ASN A 141 -2.22 13.14 3.59
CA ASN A 141 -3.24 14.10 4.02
C ASN A 141 -3.20 15.38 3.15
N GLU A 142 -2.01 15.84 2.78
CA GLU A 142 -1.74 17.01 1.96
C GLU A 142 -2.34 16.86 0.55
N ALA A 143 -2.15 15.69 -0.06
CA ALA A 143 -2.76 15.31 -1.31
C ALA A 143 -4.30 15.27 -1.19
N ALA A 144 -4.81 14.65 -0.13
CA ALA A 144 -6.24 14.57 0.13
C ALA A 144 -6.88 15.95 0.35
N TYR A 145 -6.19 16.86 1.05
CA TYR A 145 -6.63 18.24 1.21
C TYR A 145 -6.68 18.94 -0.15
N ARG A 146 -5.61 18.88 -0.93
CA ARG A 146 -5.59 19.49 -2.27
C ARG A 146 -6.75 19.00 -3.15
N ILE A 147 -6.99 17.69 -3.18
CA ILE A 147 -8.11 17.11 -3.94
C ILE A 147 -9.44 17.69 -3.44
N ALA A 148 -9.71 17.65 -2.14
CA ALA A 148 -10.97 18.12 -1.56
C ALA A 148 -11.24 19.62 -1.80
N PHE A 149 -10.21 20.47 -1.71
CA PHE A 149 -10.35 21.92 -1.91
C PHE A 149 -10.39 22.33 -3.39
N SER A 150 -9.82 21.51 -4.29
CA SER A 150 -9.86 21.78 -5.73
C SER A 150 -11.19 21.42 -6.41
N GLY A 151 -12.08 20.71 -5.72
CA GLY A 151 -13.31 20.17 -6.31
C GLY A 151 -13.07 19.08 -7.37
N LEU A 152 -11.84 18.55 -7.49
CA LEU A 152 -11.52 17.44 -8.38
C LEU A 152 -12.37 16.22 -8.03
N ASP A 153 -12.97 15.62 -9.06
CA ASP A 153 -13.72 14.39 -8.89
C ASP A 153 -12.79 13.19 -8.58
N SER A 154 -13.35 12.17 -7.93
CA SER A 154 -12.59 10.99 -7.50
C SER A 154 -11.94 10.24 -8.65
N HIS A 155 -12.53 10.24 -9.84
CA HIS A 155 -12.02 9.52 -11.01
C HIS A 155 -10.74 10.20 -11.55
N THR A 156 -10.80 11.52 -11.74
CA THR A 156 -9.64 12.32 -12.17
C THR A 156 -8.51 12.25 -11.14
N ALA A 157 -8.84 12.31 -9.85
CA ALA A 157 -7.86 12.13 -8.78
C ALA A 157 -7.25 10.71 -8.81
N ALA A 158 -8.07 9.66 -8.92
CA ALA A 158 -7.59 8.28 -8.96
C ALA A 158 -6.61 8.04 -10.11
N LYS A 159 -6.91 8.58 -11.30
CA LYS A 159 -6.01 8.54 -12.46
C LYS A 159 -4.69 9.26 -12.19
N SER A 160 -4.74 10.44 -11.59
CA SER A 160 -3.55 11.27 -11.30
C SER A 160 -2.60 10.63 -10.29
N TYR A 161 -3.13 9.83 -9.36
CA TYR A 161 -2.32 9.13 -8.34
C TYR A 161 -2.05 7.66 -8.67
N GLY A 162 -2.57 7.14 -9.78
CA GLY A 162 -2.40 5.74 -10.17
C GLY A 162 -3.08 4.73 -9.22
N VAL A 163 -4.14 5.15 -8.52
CA VAL A 163 -4.87 4.34 -7.54
C VAL A 163 -6.33 4.13 -7.94
N SER A 164 -7.10 3.40 -7.13
CA SER A 164 -8.54 3.25 -7.33
C SER A 164 -9.34 4.42 -6.75
N GLU A 165 -10.58 4.60 -7.21
CA GLU A 165 -11.49 5.64 -6.70
C GLU A 165 -11.86 5.39 -5.23
N GLU A 166 -11.93 4.12 -4.84
CA GLU A 166 -12.16 3.70 -3.46
C GLU A 166 -10.98 4.14 -2.56
N MET A 167 -9.74 4.06 -3.05
CA MET A 167 -8.57 4.55 -2.31
C MET A 167 -8.63 6.07 -2.12
N ILE A 168 -8.97 6.83 -3.16
CA ILE A 168 -9.17 8.29 -3.05
C ILE A 168 -10.26 8.60 -2.02
N THR A 169 -11.43 7.98 -2.17
CA THR A 169 -12.57 8.18 -1.28
C THR A 169 -12.23 7.84 0.18
N TYR A 170 -11.54 6.71 0.38
CA TYR A 170 -11.03 6.30 1.69
C TYR A 170 -10.11 7.37 2.29
N ARG A 171 -9.12 7.88 1.53
CA ARG A 171 -8.14 8.84 2.03
C ARG A 171 -8.73 10.23 2.26
N LEU A 172 -9.67 10.68 1.43
CA LEU A 172 -10.44 11.91 1.66
C LEU A 172 -11.21 11.87 2.98
N ARG A 173 -11.82 10.72 3.33
CA ARG A 173 -12.51 10.52 4.60
C ARG A 173 -11.56 10.44 5.78
N MET A 174 -10.51 9.62 5.67
CA MET A 174 -9.63 9.29 6.78
C MET A 174 -8.64 10.39 7.18
N SER A 175 -8.30 11.30 6.24
CA SER A 175 -7.49 12.50 6.49
C SER A 175 -8.29 13.66 7.12
N GLY A 176 -9.63 13.54 7.16
CA GLY A 176 -10.52 14.64 7.52
C GLY A 176 -10.67 15.71 6.42
N ALA A 177 -10.14 15.48 5.22
CA ALA A 177 -10.18 16.46 4.13
C ALA A 177 -11.59 16.93 3.79
N LEU A 178 -12.55 16.00 3.67
CA LEU A 178 -13.94 16.33 3.37
C LEU A 178 -14.56 17.26 4.44
N LYS A 179 -14.32 16.97 5.72
CA LYS A 179 -14.82 17.78 6.83
C LYS A 179 -14.22 19.19 6.83
N ARG A 180 -12.96 19.34 6.40
CA ARG A 180 -12.28 20.64 6.33
C ARG A 180 -12.79 21.46 5.15
N ALA A 181 -12.95 20.83 3.98
CA ALA A 181 -13.51 21.48 2.80
C ALA A 181 -14.93 21.98 3.06
N GLN A 182 -15.80 21.15 3.66
CA GLN A 182 -17.19 21.52 4.00
C GLN A 182 -17.31 22.70 4.98
N ARG A 183 -16.32 22.93 5.84
CA ARG A 183 -16.32 24.05 6.80
C ARG A 183 -15.78 25.36 6.22
N SER A 184 -15.12 25.28 5.07
CA SER A 184 -14.48 26.42 4.41
C SER A 184 -15.25 26.92 3.19
N ALA A 185 -16.33 26.22 2.82
CA ALA A 185 -17.30 26.58 1.80
C ALA A 185 -18.51 27.26 2.47
#